data_AF-A0A357JI18-F1
#
_entry.id   AF-A0A357JI18-F1
#
_cell.length_a   1.000
_cell.length_b   1.000
_cell.length_c   1.000
_cell.angle_alpha   90.00
_cell.angle_beta   90.00
_cell.angle_gamma   90.00
#
_symmetry.space_group_name_H-M   'P 1'
#
loop_
_entity.id
_entity.type
_entity.pdbx_description
1 polymer ?
#
loop_
_entity_poly.entity_id
_entity_poly.type
_entity_poly.pdbx_seq_one_letter_code
_entity_poly.pdbx_strand_id
1 'polypeptide(L)'
;GDIVGLHDTGNFKIGDTLTEGEILNFKGIPSFSPEHFRYVNNADPMKSKQLYKGLDQLMDEGVAQLFTLELNGRKIIGTVGA
;
A
#
# COMPACT_ATOMS: atom_id res chain seq x y z
N GLY A 1 -12.26 13.40 -18.33
CA GLY A 1 -11.03 14.14 -18.61
C GLY A 1 -10.01 13.20 -19.20
N ASP A 2 -8.83 13.70 -19.51
CA ASP A 2 -7.72 12.91 -20.05
C ASP A 2 -6.97 12.17 -18.94
N ILE A 3 -6.29 11.08 -19.29
CA ILE A 3 -5.43 10.31 -18.37
C ILE A 3 -3.98 10.59 -18.74
N VAL A 4 -3.18 11.01 -17.77
CA VAL A 4 -1.75 11.25 -17.92
C VAL A 4 -0.97 10.38 -16.93
N GLY A 5 0.18 9.85 -17.37
CA GLY A 5 1.09 9.10 -16.52
C GLY A 5 2.14 10.03 -15.91
N LEU A 6 2.34 9.93 -14.59
CA LEU A 6 3.39 10.65 -13.89
C LEU A 6 4.47 9.67 -13.45
N HIS A 7 5.71 9.95 -13.81
CA HIS A 7 6.85 9.19 -13.29
C HIS A 7 7.20 9.70 -11.89
N ASP A 8 7.04 8.84 -10.90
CA ASP A 8 7.33 9.13 -9.51
C ASP A 8 8.30 8.12 -8.90
N THR A 9 9.09 8.57 -7.92
CA THR A 9 10.07 7.74 -7.20
C THR A 9 9.57 7.29 -5.82
N GLY A 10 8.26 7.40 -5.55
CA GLY A 10 7.62 7.02 -4.29
C GLY A 10 7.18 8.20 -3.40
N ASN A 11 6.94 9.37 -3.99
CA ASN A 11 6.43 10.54 -3.26
C ASN A 11 4.90 10.62 -3.29
N PHE A 12 4.26 10.05 -4.30
CA PHE A 12 2.81 10.11 -4.48
C PHE A 12 2.15 8.78 -4.14
N LYS A 13 0.93 8.88 -3.61
CA LYS A 13 0.07 7.75 -3.28
C LYS A 13 -1.27 7.90 -3.98
N ILE A 14 -1.98 6.78 -4.08
CA ILE A 14 -3.38 6.78 -4.52
C ILE A 14 -4.18 7.68 -3.59
N GLY A 15 -4.84 8.69 -4.14
CA GLY A 15 -5.54 9.70 -3.35
C GLY A 15 -5.00 11.12 -3.52
N ASP A 16 -3.73 11.25 -3.89
CA ASP A 16 -3.05 12.54 -3.90
C ASP A 16 -3.62 13.48 -4.96
N THR A 17 -3.70 14.76 -4.60
CA THR A 17 -4.20 15.84 -5.44
C THR A 17 -3.06 16.76 -5.82
N LEU A 18 -2.84 16.93 -7.12
CA LEU A 18 -1.84 17.84 -7.68
C LEU A 18 -2.51 19.13 -8.14
N THR A 19 -1.98 20.27 -7.71
CA THR A 19 -2.49 21.61 -8.04
C THR A 19 -1.33 22.56 -8.34
N GLU A 20 -1.63 23.73 -8.89
CA GLU A 20 -0.63 24.79 -9.13
C GLU A 20 -0.37 25.68 -7.90
N GLY A 21 -0.92 25.34 -6.73
CA GLY A 21 -0.67 26.08 -5.48
C GLY A 21 -1.82 26.09 -4.47
N GLU A 22 -3.01 25.66 -4.88
CA GLU A 22 -4.15 25.53 -3.97
C GLU A 22 -4.06 24.25 -3.13
N ILE A 23 -4.37 24.34 -1.84
CA ILE A 23 -4.44 23.15 -0.98
C ILE A 23 -5.83 22.51 -1.16
N LEU A 24 -5.91 21.56 -2.09
CA LEU A 24 -7.13 20.82 -2.38
C LEU A 24 -6.91 19.33 -2.14
N ASN A 25 -7.98 18.64 -1.77
CA ASN A 25 -8.01 17.18 -1.67
C ASN A 25 -9.28 16.67 -2.33
N PHE A 26 -9.14 15.91 -3.41
CA PHE A 26 -10.26 15.21 -4.01
C PHE A 26 -10.79 14.15 -3.05
N LYS A 27 -12.12 14.07 -2.94
CA LYS A 27 -12.82 13.03 -2.19
C LYS A 27 -13.33 11.96 -3.14
N GLY A 28 -13.62 10.79 -2.60
CA GLY A 28 -14.35 9.74 -3.33
C GLY A 28 -13.46 8.71 -4.03
N ILE A 29 -12.15 8.68 -3.74
CA ILE A 29 -11.32 7.51 -4.04
C ILE A 29 -11.64 6.43 -3.00
N PRO A 30 -12.33 5.34 -3.38
CA PRO A 30 -12.73 4.32 -2.43
C PRO A 30 -11.54 3.45 -2.04
N SER A 31 -11.51 3.02 -0.78
CA SER A 31 -10.75 1.84 -0.39
C SER A 31 -11.67 0.62 -0.40
N PHE A 32 -11.14 -0.50 -0.86
CA PHE A 32 -11.87 -1.76 -0.88
C PHE A 32 -11.42 -2.61 0.31
N SER A 33 -12.38 -3.24 1.00
CA SER A 33 -12.05 -4.18 2.08
C SER A 33 -11.40 -5.43 1.50
N PRO A 34 -10.28 -5.91 2.07
CA PRO A 34 -9.66 -7.14 1.59
C PRO A 34 -10.57 -8.36 1.74
N GLU A 35 -10.48 -9.29 0.79
CA GLU A 35 -11.22 -10.55 0.79
C GLU A 35 -10.33 -11.74 1.15
N HIS A 36 -9.04 -11.65 0.85
CA HIS A 36 -8.07 -12.71 1.13
C HIS A 36 -7.03 -12.24 2.14
N PHE A 37 -6.79 -13.06 3.17
CA PHE A 37 -5.82 -12.76 4.23
C PHE A 37 -4.78 -13.87 4.33
N ARG A 38 -3.50 -13.48 4.38
CA ARG A 38 -2.36 -14.41 4.53
C ARG A 38 -1.34 -13.88 5.53
N TYR A 39 -0.78 -14.78 6.32
CA TYR A 39 0.35 -14.46 7.18
C TYR A 39 1.62 -14.22 6.35
N VAL A 40 2.34 -13.16 6.69
CA VAL A 40 3.68 -12.95 6.17
C VAL A 40 4.67 -13.66 7.09
N ASN A 41 5.37 -14.65 6.55
CA ASN A 41 6.47 -15.31 7.24
C ASN A 41 7.75 -15.07 6.45
N ASN A 42 8.79 -14.59 7.13
CA ASN A 42 10.09 -14.46 6.51
C ASN A 42 10.79 -15.82 6.51
N ALA A 43 11.02 -16.40 5.33
CA ALA A 43 11.73 -17.67 5.20
C ALA A 43 13.23 -17.57 5.49
N ASP A 44 13.81 -16.38 5.33
CA ASP A 44 15.24 -16.12 5.54
C ASP A 44 15.41 -14.86 6.42
N PRO A 45 15.77 -15.00 7.70
CA PRO A 45 15.97 -13.88 8.61
C PRO A 45 16.90 -12.78 8.07
N MET A 46 17.88 -13.13 7.24
CA MET A 46 18.81 -12.15 6.65
C MET A 46 18.14 -11.22 5.64
N LYS A 47 17.00 -11.62 5.06
CA LYS A 47 16.24 -10.82 4.08
C LYS A 47 15.16 -9.93 4.69
N SER A 48 15.13 -9.79 6.02
CA SER A 48 14.11 -9.02 6.72
C SER A 48 13.95 -7.61 6.13
N LYS A 49 15.05 -6.88 5.91
CA LYS A 49 15.01 -5.52 5.33
C LYS A 49 14.38 -5.47 3.94
N GLN A 50 14.68 -6.47 3.09
CA GLN A 50 14.11 -6.56 1.75
C GLN A 50 12.62 -6.87 1.81
N LEU A 51 12.22 -7.78 2.71
CA LEU A 51 10.81 -8.09 2.94
C LEU A 51 10.03 -6.84 3.37
N TYR A 52 10.51 -6.12 4.39
CA TYR A 52 9.86 -4.89 4.85
C TYR A 52 9.70 -3.87 3.73
N LYS A 53 10.78 -3.61 2.98
CA LYS A 53 10.74 -2.67 1.85
C LYS A 53 9.72 -3.08 0.78
N GLY A 54 9.66 -4.38 0.44
CA GLY A 54 8.70 -4.89 -0.53
C GLY A 54 7.26 -4.78 -0.04
N LEU A 55 7.00 -5.03 1.24
CA LEU A 55 5.67 -4.85 1.84
C LEU A 55 5.23 -3.38 1.74
N ASP A 56 6.11 -2.44 2.14
CA ASP A 56 5.78 -1.01 2.11
C ASP A 56 5.46 -0.53 0.69
N GLN A 57 6.23 -0.98 -0.32
CA GLN A 57 5.96 -0.67 -1.73
C GLN A 57 4.59 -1.17 -2.20
N LEU A 58 4.21 -2.39 -1.83
CA LEU A 58 2.89 -2.94 -2.15
C LEU A 58 1.75 -2.16 -1.46
N MET A 59 2.00 -1.59 -0.28
CA MET A 59 1.00 -0.75 0.40
C MET A 59 0.84 0.59 -0.30
N ASP A 60 1.94 1.20 -0.73
CA ASP A 60 1.94 2.50 -1.40
C ASP A 60 1.25 2.44 -2.78
N GLU A 61 1.40 1.33 -3.50
CA GLU A 61 0.68 1.06 -4.74
C GLU A 61 -0.80 0.70 -4.53
N GLY A 62 -1.25 0.54 -3.28
CA GLY A 62 -2.65 0.20 -2.94
C GLY A 62 -3.11 -1.19 -3.39
N VAL A 63 -2.19 -2.06 -3.82
CA VAL A 63 -2.49 -3.44 -4.23
C VAL A 63 -2.78 -4.37 -3.06
N ALA A 64 -2.33 -4.00 -1.85
CA ALA A 64 -2.51 -4.79 -0.65
C ALA A 64 -2.61 -3.91 0.61
N GLN A 65 -3.06 -4.51 1.71
CA GLN A 65 -3.16 -3.88 3.03
C GLN A 65 -2.41 -4.70 4.08
N LEU A 66 -1.64 -4.04 4.95
CA LEU A 66 -0.81 -4.67 5.97
C LEU A 66 -1.44 -4.48 7.35
N PHE A 67 -1.71 -5.59 8.02
CA PHE A 67 -2.22 -5.63 9.38
C PHE A 67 -1.17 -6.22 10.32
N THR A 68 -1.13 -5.74 11.55
CA THR A 68 -0.26 -6.29 12.60
C THR A 68 -1.14 -6.75 13.77
N LEU A 69 -1.04 -8.02 14.14
CA LEU A 69 -1.77 -8.57 15.28
C LEU A 69 -1.16 -8.07 16.59
N GLU A 70 -1.97 -7.47 17.46
CA GLU A 70 -1.50 -6.94 18.76
C GLU A 70 -0.97 -8.04 19.69
N LEU A 71 -1.55 -9.24 19.63
CA LEU A 71 -1.21 -10.36 20.52
C LEU A 71 0.23 -10.87 20.38
N ASN A 72 0.77 -10.87 19.16
CA ASN A 72 2.06 -11.50 18.86
C ASN A 72 2.91 -10.76 17.82
N GLY A 73 2.48 -9.57 17.39
CA GLY A 73 3.17 -8.75 16.39
C GLY A 73 3.21 -9.37 14.99
N ARG A 74 2.46 -10.45 14.73
CA ARG A 74 2.48 -11.11 13.41
C ARG A 74 1.82 -10.23 12.36
N LYS A 75 2.42 -10.22 11.18
CA LYS A 75 1.94 -9.46 10.03
C LYS A 75 1.02 -10.30 9.16
N ILE A 76 -0.05 -9.66 8.70
CA ILE A 76 -1.04 -10.23 7.80
C ILE A 76 -1.16 -9.29 6.61
N ILE A 77 -1.15 -9.83 5.39
CA ILE A 77 -1.51 -9.10 4.18
C ILE A 77 -2.96 -9.41 3.84
N GLY A 78 -3.73 -8.37 3.53
CA GLY A 78 -5.04 -8.43 2.90
C GLY A 78 -4.96 -8.00 1.43
N THR A 79 -5.60 -8.75 0.51
CA THR A 79 -5.77 -8.36 -0.90
C THR A 79 -7.22 -8.43 -1.36
N VAL A 80 -7.53 -7.68 -2.42
CA VAL A 80 -8.79 -7.76 -3.16
C VAL A 80 -8.51 -8.52 -4.45
N GLY A 81 -9.09 -9.69 -4.64
CA GLY A 81 -8.72 -10.63 -5.71
C GLY A 81 -7.73 -11.72 -5.27
N ALA A 82 -7.69 -12.82 -6.04
CA ALA A 82 -6.95 -14.05 -5.78
C ALA A 82 -5.74 -14.22 -6.71
#